data_AF-A0A932Q9P2-F1
#
_entry.id   AF-A0A932Q9P2-F1
#
_cell.length_a   1.000
_cell.length_b   1.000
_cell.length_c   1.000
_cell.angle_alpha   90.00
_cell.angle_beta   90.00
_cell.angle_gamma   90.00
#
_symmetry.space_group_name_H-M   'P 1'
#
loop_
_entity.id
_entity.type
_entity.pdbx_description
1 polymer ?
#
loop_
_entity_poly.entity_id
_entity_poly.type
_entity_poly.pdbx_seq_one_letter_code
_entity_poly.pdbx_strand_id
1 'polypeptide(L)'
;MAAFETTLIAGSFAFGLAHAFEVDHLTAVSAFVATKPRPREAVVFGAKWAVGHGVSLLIFGSVLFALKLALSPSLAAVFERLVGVALLGLGVWTLYQLRGNLNVSDHHHHLLHRHGHDHSHAP
;
A
#
# COMPACT_ATOMS: atom_id res chain seq x y z
N MET A 1 5.95 -35.04 12.16
CA MET A 1 6.56 -33.70 12.31
C MET A 1 6.46 -32.89 11.02
N ALA A 2 6.99 -33.34 9.88
CA ALA A 2 6.94 -32.59 8.61
C ALA A 2 5.53 -32.12 8.16
N ALA A 3 4.50 -32.97 8.31
CA ALA A 3 3.13 -32.60 7.94
C ALA A 3 2.58 -31.42 8.77
N PHE A 4 2.87 -31.39 10.07
CA PHE A 4 2.41 -30.33 10.97
C PHE A 4 3.06 -28.98 10.65
N GLU A 5 4.38 -28.98 10.41
CA GLU A 5 5.13 -27.78 9.99
C GLU A 5 4.63 -27.24 8.65
N THR A 6 4.37 -28.14 7.70
CA THR A 6 3.85 -27.77 6.38
C THR A 6 2.45 -27.14 6.49
N THR A 7 1.57 -27.72 7.32
CA THR A 7 0.23 -27.16 7.56
C THR A 7 0.29 -25.80 8.27
N LEU A 8 1.20 -25.62 9.22
CA LEU A 8 1.38 -24.33 9.89
C LEU A 8 1.85 -23.24 8.93
N ILE A 9 2.85 -23.53 8.10
CA ILE A 9 3.37 -22.58 7.12
C ILE A 9 2.30 -22.27 6.06
N ALA A 10 1.66 -23.29 5.51
CA ALA A 10 0.62 -23.10 4.50
C ALA A 10 -0.59 -22.34 5.06
N GLY A 11 -1.03 -22.67 6.28
CA GLY A 11 -2.16 -22.01 6.94
C GLY A 11 -1.87 -20.55 7.30
N SER A 12 -0.70 -20.27 7.88
CA SER A 12 -0.28 -18.89 8.20
C SER A 12 -0.08 -18.04 6.95
N PHE A 13 0.48 -18.62 5.89
CA PHE A 13 0.60 -17.95 4.59
C PHE A 13 -0.77 -17.66 3.97
N ALA A 14 -1.67 -18.64 3.95
CA ALA A 14 -3.02 -18.47 3.40
C ALA A 14 -3.82 -17.40 4.17
N PHE A 15 -3.69 -17.37 5.50
CA PHE A 15 -4.32 -16.33 6.32
C PHE A 15 -3.73 -14.95 6.05
N GLY A 16 -2.40 -14.85 5.94
CA GLY A 16 -1.74 -13.59 5.57
C GLY A 16 -2.16 -13.10 4.17
N LEU A 17 -2.33 -14.03 3.22
CA LEU A 17 -2.84 -13.71 1.89
C LEU A 17 -4.29 -13.22 1.94
N ALA A 18 -5.16 -13.88 2.71
CA ALA A 18 -6.55 -13.45 2.90
C ALA A 18 -6.62 -12.05 3.54
N HIS A 19 -5.79 -11.79 4.55
CA HIS A 19 -5.68 -10.48 5.20
C HIS A 19 -5.24 -9.39 4.21
N ALA A 20 -4.32 -9.69 3.29
CA ALA A 20 -3.88 -8.75 2.25
C ALA A 20 -5.02 -8.28 1.31
N PHE A 21 -6.11 -9.05 1.22
CA PHE A 21 -7.31 -8.73 0.44
C PHE A 21 -8.40 -8.01 1.24
N GLU A 22 -8.12 -7.57 2.47
CA GLU A 22 -9.05 -6.73 3.23
C GLU A 22 -9.26 -5.36 2.56
N VAL A 23 -10.44 -4.77 2.81
CA VAL A 23 -10.94 -3.59 2.09
C VAL A 23 -10.02 -2.38 2.26
N ASP A 24 -9.41 -2.22 3.41
CA ASP A 24 -8.44 -1.17 3.72
C ASP A 24 -7.20 -1.26 2.83
N HIS A 25 -6.63 -2.46 2.64
CA HIS A 25 -5.43 -2.66 1.82
C HIS A 25 -5.73 -2.48 0.34
N LEU A 26 -6.85 -3.04 -0.11
CA LEU A 26 -7.34 -2.84 -1.48
C LEU A 26 -7.55 -1.35 -1.76
N THR A 27 -8.19 -0.62 -0.84
CA THR A 27 -8.44 0.82 -1.00
C THR A 27 -7.14 1.61 -1.08
N ALA A 28 -6.15 1.31 -0.22
CA ALA A 28 -4.87 2.00 -0.21
C ALA A 28 -4.06 1.77 -1.50
N VAL A 29 -3.98 0.52 -1.97
CA VAL A 29 -3.24 0.17 -3.20
C VAL A 29 -3.96 0.72 -4.43
N SER A 30 -5.29 0.63 -4.50
CA SER A 30 -6.07 1.21 -5.60
C SER A 30 -5.91 2.73 -5.68
N ALA A 31 -5.91 3.43 -4.54
CA ALA A 31 -5.65 4.87 -4.51
C ALA A 31 -4.23 5.22 -4.99
N PHE A 32 -3.22 4.42 -4.62
CA PHE A 32 -1.86 4.59 -5.12
C PHE A 32 -1.76 4.37 -6.64
N VAL A 33 -2.32 3.26 -7.15
CA VAL A 33 -2.31 2.93 -8.59
C VAL A 33 -3.05 3.97 -9.41
N ALA A 34 -4.15 4.53 -8.88
CA ALA A 34 -4.91 5.60 -9.55
C ALA A 34 -4.08 6.88 -9.76
N THR A 35 -3.12 7.17 -8.89
CA THR A 35 -2.21 8.33 -9.02
C THR A 35 -0.88 7.99 -9.71
N LYS A 36 -0.48 6.72 -9.71
CA LYS A 36 0.75 6.22 -10.35
C LYS A 36 0.47 4.97 -11.19
N PRO A 37 0.41 5.08 -12.54
CA PRO A 37 -0.11 4.00 -13.38
C PRO A 37 0.86 2.82 -13.59
N ARG A 38 2.10 2.87 -13.08
CA ARG A 38 3.11 1.83 -13.35
C ARG A 38 2.97 0.66 -12.36
N PRO A 39 2.65 -0.58 -12.82
CA PRO A 39 2.48 -1.73 -11.94
C PRO A 39 3.70 -2.04 -11.07
N ARG A 40 4.91 -1.82 -11.61
CA ARG A 40 6.17 -1.99 -10.86
C ARG A 40 6.27 -1.08 -9.65
N GLU A 41 5.80 0.17 -9.76
CA GLU A 41 5.83 1.11 -8.65
C GLU A 41 4.84 0.71 -7.56
N ALA A 42 3.67 0.19 -7.95
CA ALA A 42 2.66 -0.34 -7.03
C ALA A 42 3.17 -1.57 -6.26
N VAL A 43 3.85 -2.50 -6.93
CA VAL A 43 4.47 -3.68 -6.29
C VAL A 43 5.54 -3.25 -5.28
N VAL A 44 6.42 -2.31 -5.63
CA VAL A 44 7.47 -1.83 -4.72
C VAL A 44 6.87 -1.09 -3.53
N PHE A 45 5.84 -0.27 -3.76
CA PHE A 45 5.10 0.42 -2.70
C PHE A 45 4.45 -0.59 -1.74
N GLY A 46 3.69 -1.55 -2.29
CA GLY A 46 3.04 -2.61 -1.52
C GLY A 46 4.05 -3.44 -0.71
N ALA A 47 5.19 -3.80 -1.29
CA ALA A 47 6.24 -4.53 -0.59
C ALA A 47 6.84 -3.74 0.59
N LYS A 48 7.18 -2.46 0.38
CA LYS A 48 7.69 -1.58 1.46
C LYS A 48 6.69 -1.42 2.58
N TRP A 49 5.41 -1.22 2.22
CA TRP A 49 4.33 -1.07 3.17
C TRP A 49 4.09 -2.37 3.95
N ALA A 50 4.05 -3.53 3.29
CA ALA A 50 3.91 -4.84 3.93
C ALA A 50 5.06 -5.14 4.89
N VAL A 51 6.30 -4.80 4.54
CA VAL A 51 7.46 -4.95 5.44
C VAL A 51 7.30 -4.04 6.66
N GLY A 52 6.96 -2.76 6.47
CA GLY A 52 6.77 -1.82 7.58
C GLY A 52 5.65 -2.25 8.54
N HIS A 53 4.52 -2.69 7.98
CA HIS A 53 3.39 -3.21 8.73
C HIS A 53 3.74 -4.52 9.46
N GLY A 54 4.39 -5.47 8.78
CA GLY A 54 4.83 -6.72 9.41
C GLY A 54 5.81 -6.48 10.56
N VAL A 55 6.76 -5.55 10.38
CA VAL A 55 7.72 -5.17 11.43
C VAL A 55 6.99 -4.55 12.63
N SER A 56 6.01 -3.68 12.42
CA SER A 56 5.26 -3.09 13.54
C SER A 56 4.46 -4.15 14.30
N LEU A 57 3.76 -5.05 13.59
CA LEU A 57 3.06 -6.18 14.21
C LEU A 57 4.00 -7.09 15.01
N LEU A 58 5.18 -7.39 14.48
CA LEU A 58 6.19 -8.19 15.18
C LEU A 58 6.68 -7.47 16.44
N ILE A 59 6.97 -6.18 16.38
CA ILE A 59 7.42 -5.40 17.54
C ILE A 59 6.32 -5.35 18.61
N PHE A 60 5.14 -4.86 18.28
CA PHE A 60 4.05 -4.70 19.25
C PHE A 60 3.55 -6.05 19.76
N GLY A 61 3.40 -7.04 18.89
CA GLY A 61 3.02 -8.41 19.25
C GLY A 61 4.04 -9.05 20.18
N SER A 62 5.34 -8.91 19.89
CA SER A 62 6.40 -9.45 20.75
C SER A 62 6.47 -8.75 22.10
N VAL A 63 6.28 -7.42 22.14
CA VAL A 63 6.22 -6.65 23.40
C VAL A 63 5.04 -7.10 24.26
N LEU A 64 3.84 -7.21 23.68
CA LEU A 64 2.65 -7.68 24.39
C LEU A 64 2.83 -9.11 24.90
N PHE A 65 3.38 -9.99 24.07
CA PHE A 65 3.68 -11.37 24.43
C PHE A 65 4.72 -11.48 25.56
N ALA A 66 5.84 -10.76 25.45
CA ALA A 66 6.91 -10.78 26.44
C ALA A 66 6.47 -10.23 27.80
N LEU A 67 5.67 -9.17 27.79
CA LEU A 67 5.10 -8.57 29.00
C LEU A 67 3.89 -9.34 29.54
N LYS A 68 3.47 -10.43 28.87
CA LYS A 68 2.25 -11.20 29.16
C LYS A 68 1.03 -10.30 29.36
N LEU A 69 1.01 -9.18 28.64
CA LEU A 69 -0.09 -8.24 28.66
C LEU A 69 -1.23 -8.88 27.89
N ALA A 70 -2.27 -9.31 28.61
CA ALA A 70 -3.54 -9.59 27.97
C ALA A 70 -4.02 -8.29 27.31
N LEU A 71 -4.42 -8.39 26.04
CA LEU A 71 -5.11 -7.30 25.36
C LEU A 71 -6.42 -7.02 26.09
N SER A 72 -6.38 -6.14 27.09
CA SER A 72 -7.57 -5.70 27.78
C SER A 72 -8.44 -4.93 26.79
N PRO A 73 -9.78 -4.96 26.94
CA PRO A 73 -10.69 -4.21 26.06
C PRO A 73 -10.32 -2.72 25.97
N SER A 74 -9.81 -2.15 27.06
CA SER A 74 -9.35 -0.76 27.10
C SER A 74 -8.12 -0.52 26.23
N LEU A 75 -7.13 -1.43 26.27
CA LEU A 75 -5.91 -1.28 25.47
C LEU A 75 -6.18 -1.50 23.99
N ALA A 76 -7.02 -2.48 23.64
CA ALA A 76 -7.48 -2.70 22.28
C ALA A 76 -8.21 -1.47 21.72
N ALA A 77 -9.12 -0.86 22.49
CA ALA A 77 -9.82 0.36 22.09
C ALA A 77 -8.89 1.55 21.87
N VAL A 78 -7.78 1.65 22.61
CA VAL A 78 -6.76 2.70 22.38
C VAL A 78 -6.06 2.47 21.04
N PHE A 79 -5.61 1.24 20.75
CA PHE A 79 -5.00 0.92 19.47
C PHE A 79 -5.97 1.15 18.30
N GLU A 80 -7.23 0.75 18.44
CA GLU A 80 -8.28 0.97 17.44
C GLU A 80 -8.46 2.46 17.14
N ARG A 81 -8.53 3.30 18.18
CA ARG A 81 -8.62 4.77 18.00
C ARG A 81 -7.38 5.34 17.34
N LEU A 82 -6.18 4.89 17.72
CA LEU A 82 -4.94 5.36 17.12
C LEU A 82 -4.87 5.02 15.63
N VAL A 83 -5.22 3.77 15.27
CA VAL A 83 -5.31 3.35 13.86
C VAL A 83 -6.37 4.14 13.12
N GLY A 84 -7.56 4.34 13.71
CA GLY A 84 -8.63 5.14 13.12
C GLY A 84 -8.20 6.59 12.83
N VAL A 85 -7.50 7.25 13.78
CA VAL A 85 -6.96 8.60 13.58
C VAL A 85 -5.90 8.63 12.48
N ALA A 86 -5.01 7.63 12.43
CA ALA A 86 -4.00 7.52 11.38
C ALA A 86 -4.64 7.36 9.98
N LEU A 87 -5.68 6.52 9.86
CA LEU A 87 -6.44 6.34 8.62
C LEU A 87 -7.18 7.61 8.19
N LEU A 88 -7.81 8.32 9.14
CA LEU A 88 -8.46 9.60 8.86
C LEU A 88 -7.45 10.63 8.34
N GLY A 89 -6.27 10.73 8.99
CA GLY A 89 -5.19 11.61 8.55
C GLY A 89 -4.68 11.27 7.14
N LEU A 90 -4.50 9.98 6.84
CA LEU A 90 -4.09 9.51 5.52
C LEU A 90 -5.14 9.82 4.44
N GLY A 91 -6.43 9.67 4.76
CA GLY A 91 -7.54 10.04 3.89
C GLY A 91 -7.55 11.54 3.58
N VAL A 92 -7.42 12.39 4.60
CA VAL A 92 -7.32 13.85 4.43
C VAL A 92 -6.10 14.24 3.58
N TRP A 93 -4.94 13.64 3.86
CA TRP A 93 -3.72 13.88 3.08
C TRP A 93 -3.91 13.49 1.60
N THR A 94 -4.52 12.34 1.32
CA THR A 94 -4.81 11.89 -0.05
C THR A 94 -5.74 12.87 -0.77
N LEU A 95 -6.78 13.37 -0.11
CA LEU A 95 -7.68 14.39 -0.67
C LEU A 95 -6.96 15.72 -0.93
N TYR A 96 -6.05 16.12 -0.04
CA TYR A 96 -5.23 17.32 -0.22
C TYR A 96 -4.30 17.20 -1.44
N GLN A 97 -3.61 16.06 -1.58
CA GLN A 97 -2.74 15.79 -2.73
C GLN A 97 -3.54 15.79 -4.04
N LEU A 98 -4.76 15.26 -4.05
CA LEU A 98 -5.64 15.30 -5.22
C LEU A 98 -6.00 16.74 -5.60
N ARG A 99 -6.36 17.60 -4.64
CA ARG A 99 -6.64 19.02 -4.91
C ARG A 99 -5.43 19.76 -5.50
N GLY A 100 -4.21 19.46 -5.04
CA GLY A 100 -2.98 20.02 -5.60
C GLY A 100 -2.71 19.57 -7.04
N ASN A 101 -2.97 18.30 -7.35
CA ASN A 101 -2.75 17.73 -8.69
C ASN A 101 -3.81 18.15 -9.72
N LEU A 102 -5.00 18.59 -9.31
CA LEU A 102 -6.00 19.17 -10.22
C LEU A 102 -5.57 20.54 -10.79
N ASN A 103 -4.61 21.21 -10.14
CA ASN A 103 -3.98 22.43 -10.67
C ASN A 103 -2.77 22.14 -11.57
N VAL A 104 -2.40 20.87 -11.77
CA VAL A 104 -1.35 20.45 -12.72
C VAL A 104 -1.99 19.60 -13.83
N SER A 105 -3.08 20.11 -14.40
CA SER A 105 -3.52 19.72 -15.76
C SER A 105 -2.74 20.50 -16.83
N ASP A 106 -1.42 20.66 -16.66
CA ASP A 106 -0.52 21.22 -17.66
C ASP A 106 0.65 20.28 -18.00
N HIS A 107 0.47 18.97 -17.78
CA HIS A 107 1.34 17.99 -18.41
C HIS A 107 0.89 17.73 -19.84
N HIS A 108 1.36 18.64 -20.70
CA HIS A 108 1.58 18.52 -22.12
C HIS A 108 1.55 17.07 -22.62
N HIS A 109 0.49 16.74 -23.35
CA HIS A 109 0.59 15.76 -24.41
C HIS A 109 1.61 16.29 -25.42
N HIS A 110 2.88 15.90 -25.29
CA HIS A 110 3.79 15.95 -26.42
C HIS A 110 3.39 14.82 -27.38
N LEU A 111 2.26 15.02 -28.06
CA LEU A 111 1.91 14.42 -29.33
C LEU A 111 2.92 14.93 -30.37
N LEU A 112 4.19 14.53 -30.26
CA LEU A 112 5.07 14.50 -31.42
C LEU A 112 4.84 13.16 -32.12
N HIS A 113 3.75 13.12 -32.88
CA HIS A 113 3.79 12.39 -34.15
C HIS A 113 4.89 13.04 -35.00
N ARG A 114 6.13 12.58 -34.84
CA ARG A 114 7.20 12.90 -35.79
C ARG A 114 7.00 12.00 -37.00
N HIS A 115 6.10 12.41 -37.89
CA HIS A 115 6.16 11.99 -39.28
C HIS A 115 7.48 12.52 -39.85
N GLY A 116 8.48 11.64 -39.93
CA GLY A 116 9.65 11.86 -40.78
C GLY A 116 9.21 11.74 -42.24
N HIS A 117 8.54 12.78 -42.74
CA HIS A 117 8.62 13.10 -44.16
C HIS A 117 10.01 13.71 -44.38
N ASP A 118 10.95 12.88 -44.84
CA ASP A 118 12.10 13.40 -45.56
C ASP A 118 11.80 13.25 -47.05
N HIS A 119 11.31 14.35 -47.62
CA HIS A 119 11.43 14.59 -49.03
C HIS A 119 12.36 15.78 -49.20
N SER A 120 13.23 15.64 -50.23
CA SER A 120 13.78 16.72 -51.07
C SER A 120 15.23 17.13 -50.73
N HIS A 121 16.18 17.34 -51.65
CA HIS A 121 16.25 17.35 -53.12
C HIS A 121 17.71 17.11 -53.58
N ALA A 122 17.83 16.69 -54.85
CA ALA A 122 18.90 16.71 -55.87
C ALA A 122 20.18 17.58 -55.69
N PRO A 123 21.24 17.32 -56.47
CA PRO A 123 21.28 17.58 -57.93
C PRO A 123 21.41 16.34 -58.82
#